data_AF-A0A9N7TSZ8-F1
#
_entry.id   AF-A0A9N7TSZ8-F1
#
_cell.length_a   1.000
_cell.length_b   1.000
_cell.length_c   1.000
_cell.angle_alpha   90.00
_cell.angle_beta   90.00
_cell.angle_gamma   90.00
#
_symmetry.space_group_name_H-M   'P 1'
#
loop_
_entity.id
_entity.type
_entity.pdbx_description
1 polymer ?
#
loop_
_entity_poly.entity_id
_entity_poly.type
_entity_poly.pdbx_seq_one_letter_code
_entity_poly.pdbx_strand_id
1 'polypeptide(L)'
;MLLLNKLNLQIEGNQRRKVAQLGLDGVRRTDWHDYEGIRRDAARVGNGEQGKPFPLSETDQVDQAYRENGFNIYVSDRISLNRSLPDIRSSNCKQKLYAEKLSNTSIIIPFHNEGWSSLLRTVHSILNRSPPQLIAEIILVDDFSDKDPCGQEAQNWSLNLERFGSGPSVVRRKEEGGAAGGRRSSRRKEELQEELQEEV
;
A
#
# COMPACT_ATOMS: atom_id res chain seq x y z
N MET A 1 38.35 8.61 -26.31
CA MET A 1 37.19 7.96 -26.97
C MET A 1 36.65 6.72 -26.25
N LEU A 2 37.45 5.89 -25.57
CA LEU A 2 36.97 4.68 -24.86
C LEU A 2 36.10 4.93 -23.61
N LEU A 3 36.27 6.05 -22.90
CA LEU A 3 35.44 6.37 -21.72
C LEU A 3 34.01 6.82 -22.07
N LEU A 4 33.85 7.55 -23.17
CA LEU A 4 32.53 8.03 -23.63
C LEU A 4 31.65 6.86 -24.09
N ASN A 5 32.23 5.84 -24.73
CA ASN A 5 31.49 4.62 -25.10
C ASN A 5 31.07 3.79 -23.88
N LYS A 6 31.86 3.78 -22.79
CA LYS A 6 31.45 3.11 -21.53
C LYS A 6 30.30 3.85 -20.86
N LEU A 7 30.29 5.19 -20.87
CA LEU A 7 29.14 5.97 -20.39
C LEU A 7 27.90 5.77 -21.29
N ASN A 8 28.07 5.74 -22.61
CA ASN A 8 26.96 5.49 -23.54
C ASN A 8 26.37 4.08 -23.39
N LEU A 9 27.19 3.05 -23.19
CA LEU A 9 26.73 1.69 -22.88
C LEU A 9 26.02 1.60 -21.50
N GLN A 10 26.44 2.41 -20.52
CA GLN A 10 25.78 2.47 -19.22
C GLN A 10 24.43 3.21 -19.28
N ILE A 11 24.32 4.23 -20.15
CA ILE A 11 23.07 4.97 -20.40
C ILE A 11 22.08 4.13 -21.21
N GLU A 12 22.55 3.36 -22.20
CA GLU A 12 21.73 2.40 -22.97
C GLU A 12 21.23 1.23 -22.10
N GLY A 13 22.00 0.83 -21.07
CA GLY A 13 21.58 -0.19 -20.11
C GLY A 13 20.43 0.24 -19.18
N ASN A 14 20.14 1.55 -19.09
CA ASN A 14 19.14 2.11 -18.17
C ASN A 14 17.76 2.32 -18.81
N GLN A 15 17.62 2.00 -20.10
CA GLN A 15 16.35 1.97 -20.82
C GLN A 15 16.09 0.53 -21.28
N ARG A 16 15.91 -0.40 -20.34
CA ARG A 16 15.08 -1.57 -20.65
C ARG A 16 13.68 -1.02 -20.95
N ARG A 17 13.44 -0.65 -22.21
CA ARG A 17 12.09 -0.49 -22.74
C ARG A 17 11.32 -1.70 -22.21
N LYS A 18 10.23 -1.47 -21.49
CA LYS A 18 9.29 -2.53 -21.13
C LYS A 18 8.84 -3.15 -22.46
N VAL A 19 9.54 -4.18 -22.92
CA VAL A 19 9.27 -4.79 -24.23
C VAL A 19 7.95 -5.51 -24.07
N ALA A 20 6.90 -4.92 -24.61
CA ALA A 20 5.60 -5.56 -24.65
C ALA A 20 5.72 -6.83 -25.49
N GLN A 21 5.68 -8.00 -24.86
CA GLN A 21 5.70 -9.28 -25.55
C GLN A 21 4.26 -9.63 -25.96
N LEU A 22 4.03 -9.94 -27.24
CA LEU A 22 2.74 -10.44 -27.69
C LEU A 22 2.60 -11.91 -27.25
N GLY A 23 1.64 -12.20 -26.37
CA GLY A 23 1.31 -13.56 -25.98
C GLY A 23 0.63 -14.34 -27.12
N LEU A 24 0.56 -15.67 -26.97
CA LEU A 24 -0.16 -16.55 -27.90
C LEU A 24 -1.67 -16.24 -27.97
N ASP A 25 -2.19 -15.59 -26.94
CA ASP A 25 -3.54 -15.06 -26.79
C ASP A 25 -3.74 -13.70 -27.50
N GLY A 26 -2.71 -13.15 -28.15
CA GLY A 26 -2.73 -11.82 -28.76
C GLY A 26 -2.66 -10.67 -27.74
N VAL A 27 -2.49 -10.97 -26.45
CA VAL A 27 -2.43 -9.96 -25.40
C VAL A 27 -1.00 -9.46 -25.26
N ARG A 28 -0.82 -8.12 -25.28
CA ARG A 28 0.48 -7.52 -24.97
C ARG A 28 0.78 -7.64 -23.49
N ARG A 29 1.97 -8.15 -23.17
CA ARG A 29 2.42 -8.40 -21.80
C ARG A 29 3.65 -7.57 -21.47
N THR A 30 3.70 -7.03 -20.27
CA THR A 30 4.75 -6.14 -19.79
C THR A 30 5.26 -6.57 -18.42
N ASP A 31 6.48 -6.15 -18.10
CA ASP A 31 7.06 -6.31 -16.78
C ASP A 31 6.58 -5.16 -15.87
N TRP A 32 5.89 -5.54 -14.79
CA TRP A 32 5.36 -4.63 -13.79
C TRP A 32 6.29 -4.46 -12.58
N HIS A 33 7.42 -5.15 -12.53
CA HIS A 33 8.38 -5.00 -11.43
C HIS A 33 9.03 -3.61 -11.45
N ASP A 34 8.94 -2.89 -10.33
CA ASP A 34 9.71 -1.66 -10.08
C ASP A 34 11.09 -2.02 -9.52
N TYR A 35 12.06 -2.25 -10.40
CA TYR A 35 13.42 -2.60 -10.00
C TYR A 35 14.15 -1.49 -9.23
N GLU A 36 13.81 -0.22 -9.45
CA GLU A 36 14.37 0.90 -8.70
C GLU A 36 13.78 0.94 -7.29
N GLY A 37 12.47 0.74 -7.15
CA GLY A 37 11.78 0.55 -5.87
C GLY A 37 12.37 -0.62 -5.08
N ILE A 38 12.54 -1.79 -5.72
CA ILE A 38 13.16 -2.96 -5.10
C ILE A 38 14.59 -2.67 -4.64
N ARG A 39 15.40 -1.97 -5.46
CA ARG A 39 16.78 -1.62 -5.09
C ARG A 39 16.82 -0.65 -3.91
N ARG A 40 15.94 0.35 -3.89
CA ARG A 40 15.81 1.29 -2.76
C ARG A 40 15.39 0.57 -1.49
N ASP A 41 14.38 -0.30 -1.56
CA ASP A 41 13.93 -1.08 -0.41
C ASP A 41 15.02 -2.03 0.10
N ALA A 42 15.80 -2.66 -0.78
CA ALA A 42 16.93 -3.51 -0.38
C ALA A 42 18.04 -2.74 0.35
N ALA A 43 18.22 -1.46 0.07
CA ALA A 43 19.21 -0.60 0.72
C ALA A 43 18.74 -0.02 2.07
N ARG A 44 17.46 -0.17 2.44
CA ARG A 44 16.94 0.37 3.70
C ARG A 44 17.52 -0.36 4.91
N VAL A 45 17.85 0.43 5.93
CA VAL A 45 18.41 0.00 7.21
C VAL A 45 17.62 0.62 8.36
N GLY A 46 17.53 -0.08 9.49
CA GLY A 46 16.77 0.34 10.65
C GLY A 46 16.01 -0.81 11.29
N ASN A 47 15.34 -0.51 12.40
CA ASN A 47 14.55 -1.49 13.13
C ASN A 47 13.34 -1.93 12.30
N GLY A 48 13.17 -3.25 12.16
CA GLY A 48 12.07 -3.84 11.39
C GLY A 48 12.23 -3.83 9.87
N GLU A 49 13.31 -3.24 9.33
CA GLU A 49 13.63 -3.27 7.90
C GLU A 49 13.99 -4.69 7.46
N GLN A 50 13.72 -4.99 6.18
CA GLN A 50 13.85 -6.34 5.60
C GLN A 50 13.05 -7.41 6.36
N GLY A 51 12.00 -6.99 7.08
CA GLY A 51 11.20 -7.89 7.92
C GLY A 51 11.97 -8.51 9.10
N LYS A 52 13.11 -7.94 9.48
CA LYS A 52 13.88 -8.43 10.63
C LYS A 52 13.11 -8.22 11.94
N PRO A 53 13.26 -9.11 12.93
CA PRO A 53 12.64 -8.92 14.24
C PRO A 53 13.15 -7.63 14.89
N PHE A 54 12.26 -6.94 15.61
CA PHE A 54 12.61 -5.76 16.38
C PHE A 54 13.34 -6.17 17.66
N PRO A 55 14.47 -5.54 18.04
CA PRO A 55 15.16 -5.83 19.30
C PRO A 55 14.33 -5.30 20.48
N LEU A 56 13.65 -6.20 21.19
CA LEU A 56 12.78 -5.84 22.31
C LEU A 56 13.58 -5.37 23.53
N SER A 57 13.10 -4.32 24.17
CA SER A 57 13.53 -3.88 25.51
C SER A 57 12.46 -4.21 26.57
N GLU A 58 12.78 -4.05 27.85
CA GLU A 58 11.84 -4.34 28.95
C GLU A 58 10.53 -3.52 28.84
N THR A 59 10.60 -2.29 28.36
CA THR A 59 9.42 -1.43 28.12
C THR A 59 8.48 -1.97 27.05
N ASP A 60 8.96 -2.90 26.21
CA ASP A 60 8.23 -3.42 25.06
C ASP A 60 7.54 -4.74 25.37
N GLN A 61 7.93 -5.39 26.47
CA GLN A 61 7.41 -6.69 26.89
C GLN A 61 6.24 -6.54 27.87
N VAL A 62 5.71 -5.33 28.03
CA VAL A 62 4.58 -5.07 28.92
C VAL A 62 3.27 -5.53 28.29
N ASP A 63 2.42 -6.21 29.07
CA ASP A 63 1.10 -6.69 28.61
C ASP A 63 0.21 -5.56 28.06
N GLN A 64 0.42 -4.32 28.54
CA GLN A 64 -0.26 -3.14 28.03
C GLN A 64 -0.05 -2.94 26.52
N ALA A 65 1.12 -3.32 25.99
CA ALA A 65 1.40 -3.18 24.57
C ALA A 65 0.49 -4.03 23.68
N TYR A 66 -0.14 -5.09 24.23
CA TYR A 66 -0.99 -6.02 23.50
C TYR A 66 -2.48 -5.86 23.79
N ARG A 67 -2.84 -5.28 24.94
CA ARG A 67 -4.22 -5.23 25.45
C ARG A 67 -5.22 -4.59 24.50
N GLU A 68 -4.79 -3.60 23.73
CA GLU A 68 -5.70 -2.79 22.92
C GLU A 68 -5.94 -3.33 21.52
N ASN A 69 -4.92 -3.89 20.87
CA ASN A 69 -4.98 -4.25 19.44
C ASN A 69 -4.70 -5.75 19.18
N GLY A 70 -4.38 -6.54 20.22
CA GLY A 70 -3.98 -7.95 20.07
C GLY A 70 -2.57 -8.16 19.51
N PHE A 71 -1.82 -7.07 19.27
CA PHE A 71 -0.42 -7.07 18.86
C PHE A 71 0.33 -5.94 19.56
N ASN A 72 1.68 -6.00 19.56
CA ASN A 72 2.54 -5.03 20.24
C ASN A 72 2.54 -3.67 19.55
N ILE A 73 1.71 -2.73 20.03
CA ILE A 73 1.61 -1.40 19.43
C ILE A 73 2.89 -0.57 19.61
N TYR A 74 3.60 -0.72 20.74
CA TYR A 74 4.85 0.02 21.00
C TYR A 74 5.98 -0.37 20.04
N VAL A 75 6.06 -1.64 19.66
CA VAL A 75 6.98 -2.10 18.62
C VAL A 75 6.53 -1.57 17.26
N SER A 76 5.22 -1.60 16.95
CA SER A 76 4.71 -1.05 15.70
C SER A 76 5.08 0.42 15.53
N ASP A 77 4.87 1.24 16.56
CA ASP A 77 5.14 2.69 16.51
C ASP A 77 6.62 3.03 16.27
N ARG A 78 7.54 2.15 16.68
CA ARG A 78 8.99 2.33 16.49
C ARG A 78 9.53 1.71 15.20
N ILE A 79 8.69 1.02 14.44
CA ILE A 79 9.04 0.53 13.11
C ILE A 79 8.57 1.56 12.08
N SER A 80 9.39 1.84 11.06
CA SER A 80 9.07 2.78 9.97
C SER A 80 7.76 2.42 9.24
N LEU A 81 6.88 3.40 9.03
CA LEU A 81 5.67 3.23 8.19
C LEU A 81 6.00 2.78 6.76
N ASN A 82 7.20 3.10 6.28
CA ASN A 82 7.73 2.73 4.96
C ASN A 82 8.79 1.61 5.05
N ARG A 83 8.70 0.72 6.03
CA ARG A 83 9.68 -0.39 6.16
C ARG A 83 9.75 -1.25 4.90
N SER A 84 10.94 -1.72 4.56
CA SER A 84 11.13 -2.75 3.54
C SER A 84 10.79 -4.14 4.07
N LEU A 85 10.44 -5.02 3.13
CA LEU A 85 10.14 -6.42 3.39
C LEU A 85 11.06 -7.30 2.55
N PRO A 86 11.39 -8.52 3.03
CA PRO A 86 12.19 -9.44 2.27
C PRO A 86 11.34 -10.02 1.12
N ASP A 87 11.92 -10.14 -0.08
CA ASP A 87 11.24 -10.77 -1.20
C ASP A 87 11.32 -12.31 -1.10
N ILE A 88 10.33 -12.89 -0.43
CA ILE A 88 10.19 -14.35 -0.22
C ILE A 88 9.48 -15.05 -1.40
N ARG A 89 9.16 -14.34 -2.48
CA ARG A 89 8.46 -14.93 -3.64
C ARG A 89 9.39 -15.94 -4.35
N SER A 90 8.78 -16.96 -4.95
CA SER A 90 9.49 -17.89 -5.83
C SER A 90 10.23 -17.14 -6.96
N SER A 91 11.39 -17.67 -7.38
CA SER A 91 12.16 -17.12 -8.50
C SER A 91 11.33 -16.95 -9.78
N ASN A 92 10.36 -17.84 -10.00
CA ASN A 92 9.47 -17.77 -11.16
C ASN A 92 8.57 -16.54 -11.14
N CYS A 93 8.19 -16.03 -9.96
CA CYS A 93 7.38 -14.81 -9.85
C CYS A 93 8.13 -13.58 -10.36
N LYS A 94 9.47 -13.55 -10.23
CA LYS A 94 10.31 -12.42 -10.67
C LYS A 94 10.43 -12.31 -12.19
N GLN A 95 10.04 -13.36 -12.91
CA GLN A 95 10.09 -13.42 -14.38
C GLN A 95 8.70 -13.34 -15.01
N LYS A 96 7.63 -13.25 -14.21
CA LYS A 96 6.25 -13.19 -14.72
C LYS A 96 5.97 -11.85 -15.41
N LEU A 97 5.38 -11.94 -16.60
CA LEU A 97 4.83 -10.82 -17.33
C LEU A 97 3.30 -10.83 -17.24
N TYR A 98 2.70 -9.66 -17.10
CA TYR A 98 1.25 -9.47 -17.00
C TYR A 98 0.74 -8.64 -18.15
N ALA A 99 -0.57 -8.64 -18.40
CA ALA A 99 -1.16 -7.78 -19.42
C ALA A 99 -0.73 -6.32 -19.21
N GLU A 100 -0.44 -5.62 -20.31
CA GLU A 100 -0.09 -4.20 -20.28
C GLU A 100 -1.28 -3.34 -19.87
N LYS A 101 -2.48 -3.74 -20.31
CA LYS A 101 -3.74 -3.11 -19.92
C LYS A 101 -4.39 -3.96 -18.84
N LEU A 102 -4.42 -3.41 -17.62
CA LEU A 102 -5.15 -3.95 -16.49
C LEU A 102 -6.24 -2.95 -16.11
N SER A 103 -7.36 -3.46 -15.59
CA SER A 103 -8.38 -2.60 -14.99
C SER A 103 -7.80 -1.90 -13.75
N ASN A 104 -8.27 -0.68 -13.49
CA ASN A 104 -8.05 -0.03 -12.20
C ASN A 104 -8.77 -0.82 -11.08
N THR A 105 -8.42 -0.52 -9.83
CA THR A 105 -9.00 -1.18 -8.66
C THR A 105 -9.19 -0.17 -7.54
N SER A 106 -10.37 -0.18 -6.93
CA SER A 106 -10.67 0.53 -5.68
C SER A 106 -10.27 -0.34 -4.49
N ILE A 107 -9.52 0.23 -3.55
CA ILE A 107 -8.98 -0.49 -2.40
C ILE A 107 -9.73 -0.09 -1.15
N ILE A 108 -10.55 -1.01 -0.63
CA ILE A 108 -11.37 -0.79 0.55
C ILE A 108 -10.68 -1.40 1.78
N ILE A 109 -10.49 -0.59 2.82
CA ILE A 109 -9.89 -1.00 4.11
C ILE A 109 -10.90 -0.74 5.23
N PRO A 110 -11.68 -1.75 5.66
CA PRO A 110 -12.49 -1.62 6.85
C PRO A 110 -11.59 -1.66 8.10
N PHE A 111 -11.82 -0.77 9.06
CA PHE A 111 -11.11 -0.75 10.34
C PHE A 111 -12.08 -0.48 11.49
N HIS A 112 -11.79 -1.07 12.65
CA HIS A 112 -12.50 -0.84 13.90
C HIS A 112 -11.48 -0.85 15.04
N ASN A 113 -11.30 0.27 15.73
CA ASN A 113 -10.35 0.41 16.84
C ASN A 113 -8.91 -0.06 16.52
N GLU A 114 -8.48 0.02 15.26
CA GLU A 114 -7.16 -0.41 14.78
C GLU A 114 -6.04 0.52 15.29
N GLY A 115 -4.84 -0.04 15.54
CA GLY A 115 -3.68 0.75 15.93
C GLY A 115 -3.22 1.69 14.81
N TRP A 116 -3.03 2.98 15.13
CA TRP A 116 -2.74 4.02 14.13
C TRP A 116 -1.53 3.71 13.24
N SER A 117 -0.41 3.28 13.83
CA SER A 117 0.79 2.92 13.07
C SER A 117 0.61 1.67 12.18
N SER A 118 -0.28 0.75 12.55
CA SER A 118 -0.65 -0.42 11.76
C SER A 118 -1.46 -0.01 10.53
N LEU A 119 -2.50 0.80 10.74
CA LEU A 119 -3.36 1.32 9.68
C LEU A 119 -2.56 2.15 8.66
N LEU A 120 -1.76 3.12 9.14
CA LEU A 120 -0.94 3.94 8.26
C LEU A 120 0.08 3.13 7.45
N ARG A 121 0.72 2.14 8.07
CA ARG A 121 1.69 1.27 7.38
C ARG A 121 1.04 0.46 6.27
N THR A 122 -0.23 0.07 6.46
CA THR A 122 -1.03 -0.58 5.42
C THR A 122 -1.22 0.35 4.22
N VAL A 123 -1.66 1.58 4.44
CA VAL A 123 -1.87 2.54 3.35
C VAL A 123 -0.57 2.94 2.67
N HIS A 124 0.50 3.20 3.42
CA HIS A 124 1.83 3.46 2.89
C HIS A 124 2.36 2.29 2.05
N SER A 125 2.11 1.04 2.45
CA SER A 125 2.50 -0.12 1.64
C SER A 125 1.75 -0.15 0.31
N ILE A 126 0.47 0.19 0.29
CA ILE A 126 -0.33 0.26 -0.94
C ILE A 126 0.23 1.35 -1.85
N LEU A 127 0.36 2.58 -1.34
CA LEU A 127 0.83 3.73 -2.13
C LEU A 127 2.21 3.52 -2.73
N ASN A 128 3.13 2.87 -2.01
CA ASN A 128 4.51 2.70 -2.46
C ASN A 128 4.74 1.46 -3.33
N ARG A 129 3.87 0.44 -3.26
CA ARG A 129 4.10 -0.87 -3.92
C ARG A 129 3.05 -1.22 -4.98
N SER A 130 2.02 -0.41 -5.13
CA SER A 130 1.04 -0.53 -6.19
C SER A 130 1.30 0.54 -7.27
N PRO A 131 1.33 0.17 -8.56
CA PRO A 131 1.45 1.15 -9.64
C PRO A 131 0.29 2.17 -9.57
N PRO A 132 0.55 3.50 -9.48
CA PRO A 132 -0.49 4.50 -9.25
C PRO A 132 -1.63 4.46 -10.27
N GLN A 133 -1.32 4.16 -11.54
CA GLN A 133 -2.31 4.07 -12.61
C GLN A 133 -3.30 2.91 -12.48
N LEU A 134 -3.02 1.94 -11.59
CA LEU A 134 -3.92 0.81 -11.32
C LEU A 134 -4.80 1.04 -10.09
N ILE A 135 -4.55 2.11 -9.34
CA ILE A 135 -5.33 2.47 -8.15
C ILE A 135 -6.36 3.49 -8.58
N ALA A 136 -7.64 3.15 -8.51
CA ALA A 136 -8.71 4.12 -8.72
C ALA A 136 -8.82 5.04 -7.50
N GLU A 137 -8.92 4.43 -6.32
CA GLU A 137 -9.04 5.12 -5.03
C GLU A 137 -8.69 4.19 -3.87
N ILE A 138 -8.47 4.77 -2.70
CA ILE A 138 -8.30 4.05 -1.43
C ILE A 138 -9.38 4.56 -0.47
N ILE A 139 -10.25 3.67 -0.01
CA ILE A 139 -11.38 4.01 0.86
C ILE A 139 -11.13 3.36 2.24
N LEU A 140 -10.92 4.19 3.25
CA LEU A 140 -10.85 3.77 4.65
C LEU A 140 -12.26 3.79 5.24
N VAL A 141 -12.76 2.63 5.69
CA VAL A 141 -14.11 2.52 6.26
C VAL A 141 -14.04 2.25 7.75
N ASP A 142 -14.38 3.27 8.52
CA ASP A 142 -14.49 3.19 9.97
C ASP A 142 -15.81 2.50 10.36
N ASP A 143 -15.70 1.29 10.88
CA ASP A 143 -16.80 0.47 11.36
C ASP A 143 -17.10 0.77 12.83
N PHE A 144 -17.48 2.02 13.10
CA PHE A 144 -17.93 2.49 14.41
C PHE A 144 -16.86 2.36 15.51
N SER A 145 -15.64 2.83 15.27
CA SER A 145 -14.58 2.84 16.28
C SER A 145 -14.94 3.76 17.46
N ASP A 146 -14.79 3.26 18.69
CA ASP A 146 -15.06 4.00 19.94
C ASP A 146 -13.94 4.99 20.29
N LYS A 147 -12.72 4.77 19.77
CA LYS A 147 -11.55 5.59 20.06
C LYS A 147 -11.57 6.90 19.25
N ASP A 148 -11.84 8.00 19.95
CA ASP A 148 -11.92 9.38 19.44
C ASP A 148 -10.68 9.88 18.63
N PRO A 149 -9.42 9.47 18.89
CA PRO A 149 -8.28 9.95 18.10
C PRO A 149 -8.17 9.32 16.70
N CYS A 150 -8.47 8.03 16.54
CA CYS A 150 -8.11 7.31 15.30
C CYS A 150 -8.95 7.77 14.09
N GLY A 151 -10.23 8.08 14.30
CA GLY A 151 -11.10 8.59 13.23
C GLY A 151 -10.73 10.00 12.80
N GLN A 152 -10.44 10.89 13.76
CA GLN A 152 -10.02 12.27 13.47
C GLN A 152 -8.60 12.33 12.92
N GLU A 153 -7.66 11.53 13.42
CA GLU A 153 -6.30 11.40 12.87
C GLU A 153 -6.32 10.83 11.45
N ALA A 154 -7.15 9.83 11.17
CA ALA A 154 -7.38 9.30 9.82
C ALA A 154 -7.87 10.38 8.87
N GLN A 155 -8.87 11.16 9.28
CA GLN A 155 -9.42 12.25 8.49
C GLN A 155 -8.39 13.36 8.28
N ASN A 156 -7.68 13.79 9.31
CA ASN A 156 -6.64 14.81 9.22
C ASN A 156 -5.46 14.38 8.34
N TRP A 157 -5.07 13.10 8.41
CA TRP A 157 -4.03 12.53 7.57
C TRP A 157 -4.48 12.45 6.10
N SER A 158 -5.70 12.00 5.86
CA SER A 158 -6.34 11.97 4.53
C SER A 158 -6.37 13.36 3.89
N LEU A 159 -6.81 14.40 4.61
CA LEU A 159 -6.84 15.79 4.14
C LEU A 159 -5.45 16.34 3.79
N ASN A 160 -4.41 15.91 4.52
CA ASN A 160 -3.03 16.29 4.18
C ASN A 160 -2.51 15.63 2.89
N LEU A 161 -3.05 14.47 2.53
CA LEU A 161 -2.73 13.75 1.29
C LEU A 161 -3.53 14.26 0.08
N GLU A 162 -4.74 14.79 0.26
CA GLU A 162 -5.50 15.43 -0.82
C GLU A 162 -4.78 16.65 -1.42
N ARG A 163 -3.92 17.32 -0.65
CA ARG A 163 -3.01 18.35 -1.18
C ARG A 163 -2.06 17.85 -2.28
N PHE A 164 -1.91 16.53 -2.43
CA PHE A 164 -1.10 15.88 -3.46
C PHE A 164 -1.93 15.31 -4.63
N GLY A 165 -3.22 15.65 -4.74
CA GLY A 165 -4.03 15.46 -5.96
C GLY A 165 -5.08 14.33 -5.91
N SER A 166 -4.92 13.34 -5.03
CA SER A 166 -5.96 12.34 -4.69
C SER A 166 -5.50 11.53 -3.47
N GLY A 167 -5.90 11.98 -2.28
CA GLY A 167 -5.62 11.27 -1.03
C GLY A 167 -6.58 10.09 -0.82
N PRO A 168 -6.28 9.17 0.11
CA PRO A 168 -7.24 8.16 0.55
C PRO A 168 -8.47 8.85 1.17
N SER A 169 -9.67 8.39 0.83
CA SER A 169 -10.93 8.91 1.35
C SER A 169 -11.35 8.16 2.62
N VAL A 170 -11.82 8.87 3.65
CA VAL A 170 -12.29 8.26 4.90
C VAL A 170 -13.82 8.30 4.99
N VAL A 171 -14.42 7.17 5.33
CA VAL A 171 -15.88 6.99 5.44
C VAL A 171 -16.21 6.39 6.79
N ARG A 172 -17.04 7.06 7.58
CA ARG A 172 -17.48 6.56 8.88
C ARG A 172 -18.91 6.04 8.82
N ARG A 173 -19.12 4.85 9.37
CA ARG A 173 -20.45 4.25 9.54
C ARG A 173 -21.17 4.84 10.76
N LYS A 174 -22.50 4.85 10.69
CA LYS A 174 -23.38 5.28 11.80
C LYS A 174 -23.56 4.21 12.87
N GLU A 175 -23.37 2.94 12.51
CA GLU A 175 -23.60 1.77 13.37
C GLU A 175 -22.59 0.66 13.04
N GLU A 176 -22.21 -0.10 14.07
CA GLU A 176 -21.32 -1.26 13.96
C GLU A 176 -21.95 -2.35 13.09
N GLY A 177 -21.23 -2.80 12.06
CA GLY A 177 -21.69 -3.85 11.14
C GLY A 177 -20.77 -5.07 11.07
N GLY A 178 -19.64 -5.04 11.77
CA GLY A 178 -18.53 -5.97 11.64
C GLY A 178 -17.86 -5.90 10.27
N ALA A 179 -16.75 -6.65 10.09
CA ALA A 179 -15.95 -6.63 8.86
C ALA A 179 -16.78 -6.90 7.57
N ALA A 180 -17.79 -7.78 7.63
CA ALA A 180 -18.69 -8.05 6.51
C ALA A 180 -19.66 -6.89 6.24
N GLY A 181 -20.12 -6.19 7.28
CA GLY A 181 -20.87 -4.95 7.15
C GLY A 181 -20.02 -3.85 6.54
N GLY A 182 -18.79 -3.65 7.02
CA GLY A 182 -17.81 -2.72 6.47
C GLY A 182 -17.66 -2.88 4.96
N ARG A 183 -17.30 -4.08 4.49
CA ARG A 183 -17.15 -4.40 3.06
C ARG A 183 -18.41 -4.11 2.23
N ARG A 184 -19.60 -4.45 2.74
CA ARG A 184 -20.88 -4.19 2.03
C ARG A 184 -21.20 -2.70 1.93
N SER A 185 -20.90 -1.93 2.97
CA SER A 185 -21.13 -0.48 2.96
C SER A 185 -20.20 0.23 1.99
N SER A 186 -18.96 -0.24 1.85
CA SER A 186 -18.00 0.30 0.89
C SER A 186 -18.44 0.03 -0.54
N ARG A 187 -18.87 -1.20 -0.83
CA ARG A 187 -19.42 -1.56 -2.15
C ARG A 187 -20.63 -0.71 -2.53
N ARG A 188 -21.54 -0.43 -1.58
CA ARG A 188 -22.66 0.49 -1.84
C ARG A 188 -22.22 1.93 -2.11
N LYS A 189 -21.12 2.37 -1.49
CA LYS A 189 -20.57 3.69 -1.79
C LYS A 189 -19.98 3.77 -3.18
N GLU A 190 -19.25 2.73 -3.60
CA GLU A 190 -18.78 2.59 -4.99
C GLU A 190 -19.98 2.59 -5.96
N GLU A 191 -21.01 1.79 -5.68
CA GLU A 191 -22.26 1.75 -6.48
C GLU A 191 -22.97 3.13 -6.54
N LEU A 192 -23.07 3.86 -5.41
CA LEU A 192 -23.66 5.20 -5.37
C LEU A 192 -22.79 6.28 -6.05
N GLN A 193 -21.45 6.11 -6.05
CA GLN A 193 -20.54 7.01 -6.75
C GLN A 193 -20.55 6.74 -8.27
N GLU A 194 -20.75 5.50 -8.70
CA GLU A 194 -21.01 5.14 -10.11
C GLU A 194 -22.34 5.73 -10.60
N GLU A 195 -23.42 5.65 -9.82
CA GLU A 195 -24.73 6.24 -10.16
C GLU A 195 -24.66 7.78 -10.35
N LEU A 196 -23.82 8.48 -9.59
CA LEU A 196 -23.61 9.93 -9.73
C LEU A 196 -22.73 10.31 -10.93
N GLN A 197 -21.98 9.39 -11.52
CA GLN A 197 -21.18 9.64 -12.72
C GLN A 197 -21.93 9.37 -14.03
N GLU A 198 -23.07 8.67 -13.99
CA GLU A 198 -23.94 8.48 -15.17
C GLU A 198 -24.96 9.62 -15.38
N GLU A 199 -25.08 10.56 -14.43
CA GLU A 199 -25.99 11.72 -14.53
C GLU A 199 -25.37 13.02 -15.09
N VAL A 200 -24.19 12.97 -15.74
CA VAL A 200 -23.54 14.14 -16.39
C VAL A 200 -23.36 13.96 -17.89
#